data_AF-A0A849ID50-F1
#
_entry.id   AF-A0A849ID50-F1
#
_cell.length_a   1.000
_cell.length_b   1.000
_cell.length_c   1.000
_cell.angle_alpha   90.00
_cell.angle_beta   90.00
_cell.angle_gamma   90.00
#
_symmetry.space_group_name_H-M   'P 1'
#
loop_
_entity.id
_entity.type
_entity.pdbx_description
1 polymer ?
#
loop_
_entity_poly.entity_id
_entity_poly.type
_entity_poly.pdbx_seq_one_letter_code
_entity_poly.pdbx_strand_id
1 'polypeptide(L)' 'MCGRVIQAADPTLYTRVVGGEPERGLPNSPPHYNGAPSQDFLVGRLNPKTGEKSLDLLRWGLIPSWAKDRKIA' A
#
# COMPACT_ATOMS: atom_id res chain seq x y z
N MET A 1 -10.83 12.21 10.88
CA MET A 1 -10.50 10.87 10.37
C MET A 1 -10.93 10.82 8.91
N CYS A 2 -10.03 10.51 7.97
CA CYS A 2 -10.35 10.47 6.53
C CYS A 2 -10.68 9.03 6.13
N GLY A 3 -11.89 8.77 5.66
CA GLY A 3 -12.36 7.43 5.27
C GLY A 3 -12.37 7.17 3.76
N ARG A 4 -11.97 8.16 2.94
CA ARG A 4 -11.87 8.03 1.47
C ARG A 4 -10.62 8.71 0.94
N VAL A 5 -10.05 8.14 -0.12
CA VAL A 5 -8.82 8.63 -0.77
C VAL A 5 -8.88 8.43 -2.28
N ILE A 6 -8.02 9.14 -3.02
CA ILE A 6 -7.79 8.91 -4.45
C ILE A 6 -6.36 8.38 -4.64
N GLN A 7 -6.22 7.26 -5.33
CA GLN A 7 -4.95 6.71 -5.80
C GLN A 7 -5.19 6.11 -7.20
N ALA A 8 -5.22 6.98 -8.20
CA ALA A 8 -5.59 6.63 -9.58
C ALA A 8 -4.48 6.92 -10.60
N ALA A 9 -3.31 7.37 -10.16
CA ALA A 9 -2.18 7.59 -11.06
C ALA A 9 -1.51 6.27 -11.43
N ASP A 10 -0.67 6.31 -12.46
CA ASP A 10 0.13 5.16 -12.88
C ASP A 10 1.10 4.70 -11.77
N PRO A 11 1.22 3.38 -11.49
CA PRO A 11 2.13 2.83 -10.49
C PRO A 11 3.57 3.35 -10.58
N THR A 12 4.08 3.60 -11.79
CA THR A 12 5.44 4.12 -12.02
C THR A 12 5.67 5.50 -11.41
N LEU A 13 4.62 6.32 -11.32
CA LEU A 13 4.71 7.65 -10.70
C LEU A 13 4.96 7.53 -9.19
N TYR A 14 4.29 6.58 -8.53
CA TYR A 14 4.51 6.33 -7.10
C TYR A 14 5.90 5.77 -6.82
N THR A 15 6.42 4.88 -7.68
CA THR A 15 7.80 4.39 -7.60
C THR A 15 8.82 5.54 -7.60
N ARG A 16 8.64 6.52 -8.51
CA ARG A 16 9.52 7.70 -8.57
C ARG A 16 9.47 8.56 -7.31
N VAL A 17 8.27 8.76 -6.75
CA VAL A 17 8.08 9.57 -5.54
C VAL A 17 8.68 8.89 -4.31
N VAL A 18 8.48 7.57 -4.16
CA VAL A 18 9.01 6.81 -3.04
C VAL A 18 10.53 6.64 -3.18
N GLY A 19 11.03 6.47 -4.40
CA GLY A 19 12.45 6.29 -4.71
C GLY A 19 12.97 4.90 -4.31
N GLY A 20 12.14 3.87 -4.51
CA GLY A 20 12.48 2.47 -4.23
C GLY A 20 11.88 1.56 -5.30
N GLU A 21 12.65 0.58 -5.77
CA GLU A 21 12.18 -0.38 -6.77
C GLU A 21 11.30 -1.44 -6.10
N PRO A 22 10.18 -1.85 -6.72
CA PRO A 22 9.38 -2.92 -6.18
C PRO A 22 10.13 -4.25 -6.27
N GLU A 23 10.30 -4.93 -5.13
CA GLU A 23 11.06 -6.19 -5.01
C GLU A 23 10.59 -7.28 -5.99
N ARG A 24 9.31 -7.25 -6.40
CA ARG A 24 8.67 -8.23 -7.29
C ARG A 24 8.13 -7.64 -8.60
N GLY A 25 8.64 -6.47 -9.00
CA GLY A 25 8.09 -5.71 -10.14
C GLY A 25 6.83 -4.92 -9.76
N LEU A 26 6.39 -4.04 -10.66
CA LEU A 26 5.28 -3.11 -10.38
C LEU A 26 4.00 -3.89 -10.02
N PRO A 27 3.37 -3.62 -8.86
CA PRO A 27 2.13 -4.27 -8.50
C PRO A 27 1.03 -3.92 -9.51
N ASN A 28 0.22 -4.92 -9.88
CA ASN A 28 -1.00 -4.69 -10.66
C ASN A 28 -2.10 -4.10 -9.76
N SER A 29 -1.94 -2.84 -9.37
CA SER A 29 -2.91 -2.10 -8.54
C SER A 29 -3.95 -1.43 -9.43
N PRO A 30 -5.26 -1.67 -9.22
CA PRO A 30 -6.29 -0.93 -9.95
C PRO A 30 -6.28 0.55 -9.52
N PRO A 31 -6.72 1.47 -10.39
CA PRO A 31 -6.90 2.86 -10.00
C PRO A 31 -8.09 3.01 -9.04
N HIS A 32 -7.86 3.68 -7.91
CA HIS A 32 -8.89 4.02 -6.93
C HIS A 32 -9.29 5.49 -7.06
N TYR A 33 -10.35 5.78 -7.81
CA TYR A 33 -10.94 7.13 -7.88
C TYR A 33 -11.77 7.49 -6.64
N ASN A 34 -12.15 6.48 -5.87
CA ASN A 34 -12.89 6.62 -4.64
C ASN A 34 -12.53 5.47 -3.71
N GLY A 35 -11.29 5.44 -3.23
CA GLY A 35 -10.79 4.38 -2.34
C GLY A 35 -11.54 4.35 -1.01
N ALA A 36 -11.70 3.16 -0.44
CA ALA A 36 -12.36 2.90 0.84
C ALA A 36 -11.53 1.93 1.70
N PRO A 37 -11.78 1.85 3.02
CA PRO A 37 -11.17 0.85 3.89
C PRO A 37 -11.40 -0.58 3.39
N SER A 38 -10.58 -1.51 3.83
CA SER A 38 -10.52 -2.91 3.37
C SER A 38 -9.99 -3.15 1.96
N GLN A 39 -9.83 -2.11 1.13
CA GLN A 39 -9.19 -2.23 -0.20
C GLN A 39 -7.67 -2.22 -0.10
N ASP A 40 -7.03 -2.73 -1.14
CA ASP A 40 -5.57 -2.77 -1.27
C ASP A 40 -5.06 -1.49 -1.95
N PHE A 41 -3.94 -0.94 -1.48
CA PHE A 41 -3.33 0.28 -2.00
C PHE A 41 -1.82 0.17 -2.11
N LEU A 42 -1.23 0.91 -3.05
CA LEU A 42 0.21 1.11 -3.12
C LEU A 42 0.68 1.94 -1.92
N VAL A 43 1.64 1.39 -1.18
CA VAL A 43 2.23 1.98 0.02
C VAL A 43 3.75 1.92 -0.09
N GLY A 44 4.41 3.06 0.10
CA GLY A 44 5.86 3.11 0.26
C GLY A 44 6.26 2.61 1.64
N ARG A 45 7.17 1.63 1.71
CA ARG A 45 7.75 1.13 2.95
C ARG A 45 9.24 1.43 3.01
N LEU A 46 9.75 1.55 4.23
CA LEU A 46 11.17 1.62 4.52
C LEU A 46 11.52 0.46 5.46
N ASN A 47 12.46 -0.38 5.04
CA ASN A 47 12.99 -1.42 5.91
C ASN A 47 13.93 -0.76 6.95
N PRO A 48 13.60 -0.81 8.26
CA PRO A 48 14.40 -0.12 9.27
C PRO A 48 15.77 -0.77 9.51
N LYS A 49 15.99 -2.01 9.08
CA LYS A 49 17.27 -2.72 9.23
C LYS A 49 18.21 -2.51 8.05
N THR A 50 17.68 -2.51 6.83
CA THR A 50 18.47 -2.40 5.59
C THR A 50 18.47 -0.99 5.00
N GLY A 51 17.53 -0.13 5.38
CA GLY A 51 17.33 1.19 4.78
C GLY A 51 16.68 1.16 3.39
N GLU A 52 16.33 -0.03 2.90
CA GLU A 52 15.73 -0.21 1.59
C GLU A 52 14.30 0.33 1.54
N LYS A 53 13.98 1.03 0.46
CA LYS A 53 12.63 1.50 0.18
C LYS A 53 11.95 0.56 -0.80
N SER A 54 10.69 0.23 -0.55
CA SER A 54 9.89 -0.61 -1.44
C SER A 54 8.51 0.02 -1.68
N LEU A 55 7.91 -0.30 -2.82
CA LEU A 55 6.52 0.03 -3.13
C LEU A 55 5.71 -1.27 -3.14
N ASP A 56 4.73 -1.38 -2.25
CA ASP A 56 4.01 -2.62 -2.02
C ASP A 56 2.50 -2.41 -1.97
N LEU A 57 1.77 -3.47 -2.30
CA LEU A 57 0.31 -3.50 -2.19
C LEU A 57 -0.09 -3.97 -0.78
N LEU A 58 -0.83 -3.13 -0.04
CA LEU A 58 -1.29 -3.42 1.33
C LEU A 58 -2.77 -3.10 1.51
N ARG A 59 -3.46 -3.92 2.33
CA ARG A 59 -4.83 -3.66 2.78
C ARG A 59 -4.89 -2.40 3.66
N TRP A 60 -5.81 -1.50 3.36
CA TRP A 60 -6.19 -0.39 4.23
C TRP A 60 -7.08 -0.89 5.39
N GLY A 61 -6.43 -1.31 6.46
CA GLY A 61 -7.08 -1.81 7.67
C GLY A 61 -6.12 -2.74 8.39
N LEU A 62 -5.46 -2.23 9.44
CA LEU A 62 -4.46 -2.99 10.19
C LEU A 62 -5.15 -4.18 10.87
N ILE A 63 -4.69 -5.38 10.57
CA ILE A 63 -5.01 -6.58 11.33
C ILE A 63 -3.87 -6.77 12.34
N PRO A 64 -4.12 -6.64 13.66
CA PRO A 64 -3.10 -6.89 14.66
C PRO A 64 -2.57 -8.32 14.57
N SER A 65 -1.28 -8.53 14.84
CA SER A 65 -0.65 -9.86 14.77
C SER A 65 -1.25 -10.89 15.74
N TRP A 66 -1.87 -10.43 16.83
CA TRP A 66 -2.55 -11.27 17.82
C TRP A 66 -4.02 -11.55 17.49
N ALA A 67 -4.56 -10.96 16.42
CA ALA A 67 -5.93 -11.17 15.99
C ALA A 67 -6.13 -12.62 15.55
N LYS A 68 -7.12 -13.30 16.15
CA LYS A 68 -7.52 -14.65 15.77
C LYS A 68 -8.44 -14.69 14.54
N ASP A 69 -9.07 -13.56 14.22
CA ASP A 69 -9.99 -13.40 13.10
C ASP A 69 -9.63 -12.16 12.29
N ARG A 70 -9.60 -12.30 10.96
CA ARG A 70 -9.35 -11.22 10.00
C ARG A 70 -10.52 -10.25 9.90
N LYS A 71 -11.71 -10.59 10.42
CA LYS A 71 -12.90 -9.72 10.48
C LYS A 71 -12.74 -8.50 11.40
N ILE A 72 -11.64 -8.40 12.15
CA ILE A 72 -11.34 -7.22 12.99
C ILE A 72 -11.08 -5.97 12.14
N ALA A 73 -10.80 -6.12 10.83
CA ALA A 73 -10.44 -5.03 9.91
C ALA A 73 -11.48 -4.71 8.85
#